data_AF-A0A1F4I4B8-F1
#
_entry.id   AF-A0A1F4I4B8-F1
#
_cell.length_a   1.000
_cell.length_b   1.000
_cell.length_c   1.000
_cell.angle_alpha   90.00
_cell.angle_beta   90.00
_cell.angle_gamma   90.00
#
_symmetry.space_group_name_H-M   'P 1'
#
loop_
_entity.id
_entity.type
_entity.pdbx_description
1 polymer ?
#
loop_
_entity_poly.entity_id
_entity_poly.type
_entity_poly.pdbx_seq_one_letter_code
_entity_poly.pdbx_strand_id
1 'polypeptide(L)'
;MSNPISPDKMAALIEVRDLFPGLDSKSQCSRVLEFLQRGFMLSTFEGSRHLDVYHCPARILQLRAAGHNIITHWVTVETESGNPHRVGNYLLMRGEVQHAA
;
A
#
# COMPACT_ATOMS: atom_id res chain seq x y z
N MET A 1 -13.84 -9.31 11.47
CA MET A 1 -14.15 -9.86 10.14
C MET A 1 -13.19 -9.23 9.15
N SER A 2 -12.20 -10.00 8.69
CA SER A 2 -11.28 -9.53 7.64
C SER A 2 -12.10 -9.28 6.38
N ASN A 3 -12.12 -8.05 5.88
CA ASN A 3 -12.88 -7.73 4.68
C ASN A 3 -12.14 -8.36 3.49
N PRO A 4 -12.74 -9.28 2.72
CA PRO A 4 -12.04 -9.95 1.63
C PRO A 4 -11.60 -8.94 0.58
N ILE A 5 -10.38 -9.12 0.06
CA ILE A 5 -9.85 -8.32 -1.07
C ILE A 5 -10.77 -8.58 -2.27
N SER A 6 -11.33 -7.52 -2.86
CA SER A 6 -12.19 -7.67 -4.04
C SER A 6 -11.39 -8.23 -5.23
N PRO A 7 -12.04 -8.98 -6.15
CA PRO A 7 -11.35 -9.52 -7.33
C PRO A 7 -10.62 -8.44 -8.15
N ASP A 8 -11.26 -7.29 -8.35
CA ASP A 8 -10.67 -6.17 -9.10
C ASP A 8 -9.40 -5.64 -8.42
N LYS A 9 -9.43 -5.53 -7.08
CA LYS A 9 -8.26 -5.09 -6.31
C LYS A 9 -7.14 -6.13 -6.37
N MET A 10 -7.48 -7.41 -6.28
CA MET A 10 -6.51 -8.51 -6.41
C MET A 10 -5.85 -8.52 -7.79
N ALA A 11 -6.64 -8.37 -8.86
CA ALA A 11 -6.12 -8.27 -10.22
C ALA A 11 -5.13 -7.10 -10.36
N ALA A 12 -5.49 -5.92 -9.83
CA ALA A 12 -4.61 -4.75 -9.84
C ALA A 12 -3.32 -4.97 -9.03
N LEU A 13 -3.37 -5.66 -7.88
CA LEU A 13 -2.17 -5.99 -7.09
C LEU A 13 -1.20 -6.85 -7.92
N ILE A 14 -1.71 -7.90 -8.57
CA ILE A 14 -0.91 -8.81 -9.39
C ILE A 14 -0.32 -8.08 -10.61
N GLU A 15 -1.14 -7.31 -11.32
CA GLU A 15 -0.72 -6.57 -12.51
C GLU A 15 0.40 -5.57 -12.17
N VAL A 16 0.24 -4.79 -11.09
CA VAL A 16 1.24 -3.79 -10.69
C VAL A 16 2.54 -4.44 -10.23
N ARG A 17 2.47 -5.59 -9.54
CA ARG A 17 3.67 -6.35 -9.15
C ARG A 17 4.49 -6.71 -10.38
N ASP A 18 3.83 -7.21 -11.42
CA ASP A 18 4.47 -7.73 -12.63
C ASP A 18 4.96 -6.60 -13.56
N LEU A 19 4.37 -5.39 -13.46
CA LEU A 19 4.76 -4.20 -14.22
C LEU A 19 6.15 -3.66 -13.83
N PHE A 20 6.56 -3.81 -12.57
CA PHE A 20 7.84 -3.30 -12.06
C PHE A 20 8.75 -4.46 -11.63
N PRO A 21 9.54 -5.05 -12.55
CA PRO A 21 10.47 -6.11 -12.20
C PRO A 21 11.60 -5.58 -11.29
N GLY A 22 12.17 -6.47 -10.47
CA GLY A 22 13.26 -6.16 -9.56
C GLY A 22 12.86 -6.14 -8.08
N LEU A 23 13.85 -6.32 -7.20
CA LEU A 23 13.63 -6.45 -5.74
C LEU A 23 14.14 -5.23 -4.95
N ASP A 24 14.76 -4.27 -5.63
CA ASP A 24 15.32 -3.09 -4.99
C ASP A 24 14.23 -2.15 -4.44
N SER A 25 14.65 -1.20 -3.62
CA SER A 25 13.71 -0.25 -3.01
C SER A 25 12.98 0.62 -4.02
N LYS A 26 13.59 0.90 -5.17
CA LYS A 26 13.00 1.76 -6.20
C LYS A 26 11.86 1.02 -6.90
N SER A 27 12.06 -0.22 -7.32
CA SER A 27 10.99 -1.07 -7.88
C SER A 27 9.84 -1.24 -6.88
N GLN A 28 10.13 -1.49 -5.61
CA GLN A 28 9.10 -1.58 -4.58
C GLN A 28 8.34 -0.26 -4.36
N CYS A 29 9.01 0.89 -4.36
CA CYS A 29 8.35 2.20 -4.30
C CYS A 29 7.45 2.44 -5.52
N SER A 30 7.92 2.08 -6.72
CA SER A 30 7.13 2.19 -7.96
C SER A 30 5.86 1.35 -7.90
N ARG A 31 5.92 0.11 -7.40
CA ARG A 31 4.72 -0.73 -7.20
C ARG A 31 3.71 -0.07 -6.27
N VAL A 32 4.17 0.42 -5.11
CA VAL A 32 3.29 1.09 -4.15
C VAL A 32 2.66 2.33 -4.76
N LEU A 33 3.45 3.18 -5.41
CA LEU A 33 2.96 4.43 -5.97
C LEU A 33 1.95 4.18 -7.10
N GLU A 34 2.26 3.31 -8.05
CA GLU A 34 1.35 2.95 -9.14
C GLU A 34 0.01 2.42 -8.61
N PHE A 35 0.05 1.51 -7.63
CA PHE A 35 -1.17 0.95 -7.06
C PHE A 35 -2.04 2.01 -6.37
N LEU A 36 -1.43 2.92 -5.61
CA LEU A 36 -2.14 4.04 -4.99
C LEU A 36 -2.64 5.06 -6.03
N GLN A 37 -1.87 5.30 -7.09
CA GLN A 37 -2.25 6.17 -8.20
C GLN A 37 -3.46 5.62 -8.95
N ARG A 38 -3.65 4.30 -9.03
CA ARG A 38 -4.89 3.70 -9.56
C ARG A 38 -6.13 3.93 -8.69
N GLY A 39 -5.98 4.56 -7.52
CA GLY A 39 -7.08 4.93 -6.62
C GLY A 39 -7.42 3.88 -5.57
N PHE A 40 -6.64 2.79 -5.49
CA PHE A 40 -6.80 1.79 -4.44
C PHE A 40 -6.13 2.24 -3.14
N MET A 41 -6.71 1.84 -2.01
CA MET A 41 -6.01 1.89 -0.72
C MET A 41 -5.13 0.65 -0.58
N LEU A 42 -3.95 0.80 0.03
CA LEU A 42 -3.02 -0.30 0.25
C LEU A 42 -2.78 -0.53 1.74
N SER A 43 -3.19 -1.67 2.27
CA SER A 43 -2.73 -2.08 3.60
C SER A 43 -1.30 -2.58 3.57
N THR A 44 -0.60 -2.45 4.70
CA THR A 44 0.77 -2.99 4.87
C THR A 44 0.82 -4.48 4.53
N PHE A 45 -0.24 -5.20 4.89
CA PHE A 45 -0.39 -6.63 4.66
C PHE A 45 -0.58 -6.99 3.18
N GLU A 46 -1.41 -6.24 2.45
CA GLU A 46 -1.56 -6.39 1.00
C GLU A 46 -0.24 -6.06 0.28
N GLY A 47 0.45 -5.01 0.73
CA GLY A 47 1.77 -4.64 0.19
C GLY A 47 2.80 -5.76 0.34
N SER A 48 2.89 -6.35 1.54
CA SER A 48 3.86 -7.42 1.79
C SER A 48 3.50 -8.73 1.11
N ARG A 49 2.22 -9.11 1.03
CA ARG A 49 1.81 -10.43 0.51
C ARG A 49 1.57 -10.45 -1.00
N HIS A 50 1.13 -9.34 -1.60
CA HIS A 50 0.63 -9.33 -2.97
C HIS A 50 1.43 -8.42 -3.91
N LEU A 51 1.92 -7.26 -3.42
CA LEU A 51 2.80 -6.39 -4.23
C LEU A 51 4.29 -6.77 -4.14
N ASP A 52 4.65 -7.78 -3.36
CA ASP A 52 6.05 -8.15 -3.12
C ASP A 52 6.86 -6.96 -2.57
N VAL A 53 6.30 -6.28 -1.55
CA VAL A 53 6.91 -5.13 -0.87
C VAL A 53 7.20 -5.50 0.57
N TYR A 54 8.41 -5.99 0.82
CA TYR A 54 8.79 -6.56 2.11
C TYR A 54 8.70 -5.57 3.29
N HIS A 55 9.06 -4.30 3.07
CA HIS A 55 9.00 -3.24 4.08
C HIS A 55 8.09 -2.10 3.65
N CYS A 56 6.79 -2.37 3.50
CA CYS A 56 5.80 -1.39 3.03
C CYS A 56 5.85 -0.04 3.78
N PRO A 57 5.91 0.04 5.12
CA PRO A 57 5.97 1.33 5.82
C PRO A 57 7.20 2.16 5.44
N ALA A 58 8.35 1.51 5.20
CA ALA A 58 9.57 2.18 4.77
C ALA A 58 9.44 2.75 3.34
N ARG A 59 8.75 2.04 2.43
CA ARG A 59 8.45 2.55 1.08
C ARG A 59 7.51 3.75 1.13
N ILE A 60 6.50 3.72 1.99
CA ILE A 60 5.60 4.87 2.20
C ILE A 60 6.38 6.08 2.73
N LEU A 61 7.28 5.89 3.69
CA LEU A 61 8.14 6.97 4.18
C LEU A 61 8.99 7.59 3.05
N GLN A 62 9.60 6.76 2.20
CA GLN A 62 10.38 7.23 1.06
C GLN A 62 9.53 7.99 0.03
N LEU A 63 8.32 7.50 -0.27
CA LEU A 63 7.41 8.18 -1.18
C LEU A 63 6.93 9.53 -0.62
N ARG A 64 6.68 9.62 0.68
CA ARG A 64 6.38 10.89 1.35
C ARG A 64 7.56 11.86 1.28
N ALA A 65 8.77 11.38 1.53
CA ALA A 65 9.99 12.18 1.39
C ALA A 65 10.21 12.66 -0.06
N ALA A 66 9.76 11.89 -1.05
CA ALA A 66 9.75 12.29 -2.46
C ALA A 66 8.61 13.26 -2.83
N GLY A 67 7.76 13.67 -1.87
CA GLY A 67 6.70 14.66 -2.07
C GLY A 67 5.30 14.09 -2.36
N HIS A 68 5.10 12.77 -2.30
CA HIS A 68 3.77 12.19 -2.50
C HIS A 68 2.88 12.35 -1.26
N ASN A 69 1.69 12.94 -1.43
CA ASN A 69 0.72 13.11 -0.35
C ASN A 69 -0.03 11.81 -0.03
N ILE A 70 0.60 10.94 0.76
CA ILE A 70 0.03 9.67 1.18
C ILE A 70 -0.42 9.75 2.63
N ILE A 71 -1.71 9.57 2.88
CA ILE A 71 -2.28 9.51 4.24
C ILE A 71 -2.33 8.07 4.75
N THR A 72 -2.26 7.89 6.07
CA THR A 72 -2.39 6.58 6.72
C THR A 72 -3.68 6.55 7.52
N HIS A 73 -4.57 5.62 7.16
CA HIS A 73 -5.62 5.14 8.04
C HIS A 73 -5.14 3.87 8.75
N TRP A 74 -5.75 3.55 9.88
CA TRP A 74 -5.44 2.32 10.59
C TRP A 74 -6.57 1.33 10.40
N VAL A 75 -6.22 0.09 10.07
CA VAL A 75 -7.16 -1.02 9.94
C VAL A 75 -6.70 -2.17 10.81
N THR A 76 -7.65 -2.95 11.33
CA THR A 76 -7.34 -4.19 12.04
C THR A 76 -7.56 -5.35 11.08
N VAL A 77 -6.51 -6.13 10.83
CA VAL A 77 -6.53 -7.33 9.99
C VAL A 77 -6.34 -8.56 10.86
N GLU A 78 -6.87 -9.70 10.42
CA GLU A 78 -6.57 -10.98 11.05
C GLU A 78 -5.25 -11.53 10.48
N THR A 79 -4.34 -11.92 11.36
CA THR A 79 -3.06 -12.53 10.99
C THR A 79 -3.22 -14.01 10.66
N GLU A 80 -2.19 -14.63 10.10
CA GLU A 80 -2.12 -16.07 9.83
C GLU A 80 -2.36 -16.92 11.09
N SER A 81 -2.04 -16.37 12.26
CA SER A 81 -2.26 -17.02 13.56
C SER A 81 -3.68 -16.83 14.12
N GLY A 82 -4.60 -16.22 13.35
CA GLY A 82 -5.97 -15.94 13.77
C GLY A 82 -6.12 -14.75 14.72
N ASN A 83 -5.04 -14.03 15.03
CA ASN A 83 -5.05 -12.90 15.96
C ASN A 83 -5.22 -11.56 15.23
N PRO A 84 -5.96 -10.60 15.81
CA PRO A 84 -6.08 -9.26 15.23
C PRO A 84 -4.76 -8.50 15.34
N HIS A 85 -4.39 -7.79 14.28
CA HIS A 85 -3.25 -6.91 14.24
C HIS A 85 -3.59 -5.59 13.54
N ARG A 86 -3.16 -4.48 14.13
CA ARG A 86 -3.44 -3.14 13.61
C ARG A 86 -2.32 -2.73 12.66
N VAL A 87 -2.67 -2.47 11.41
CA VAL A 87 -1.73 -2.11 10.34
C VAL A 87 -2.13 -0.81 9.65
N GLY A 88 -1.16 -0.15 9.01
CA GLY A 88 -1.43 1.01 8.17
C GLY A 88 -2.15 0.62 6.88
N ASN A 89 -3.13 1.43 6.48
CA ASN A 89 -3.86 1.41 5.21
C ASN A 89 -3.68 2.76 4.52
N TYR A 90 -2.92 2.77 3.45
CA TYR A 90 -2.40 3.96 2.81
C TYR A 90 -3.29 4.39 1.65
N LEU A 91 -3.49 5.71 1.50
CA LEU A 91 -4.23 6.30 0.40
C LEU A 91 -3.43 7.48 -0.16
N LEU A 92 -3.30 7.56 -1.49
CA LEU A 92 -2.76 8.74 -2.15
C LEU A 92 -3.86 9.77 -2.35
N MET A 93 -3.66 10.96 -1.80
CA MET A 93 -4.57 12.08 -1.98
C MET A 93 -4.27 12.79 -3.29
N ARG A 94 -5.30 12.98 -4.13
CA ARG A 94 -5.23 13.78 -5.35
C ARG A 94 -5.74 15.20 -5.03
N GLY A 95 -4.87 16.21 -5.12
CA GLY A 95 -5.20 17.61 -4.85
C GLY A 95 -4.28 18.26 -3.81
N GLU A 96 -4.43 19.58 -3.62
CA GLU A 96 -3.67 20.36 -2.63
C GLU A 96 -3.93 19.90 -1.20
N VAL A 97 -2.88 19.89 -0.39
CA VAL A 97 -2.93 19.45 1.01
C VAL A 97 -3.42 20.61 1.87
N GLN A 98 -4.61 20.51 2.45
CA GLN A 98 -4.89 21.22 3.70
C GLN A 98 -4.37 20.36 4.84
N HIS A 99 -3.20 20.70 5.36
CA HIS A 99 -2.77 20.20 6.65
C HIS A 99 -3.69 20.79 7.72
N ALA A 100 -4.59 19.97 8.26
CA ALA A 100 -5.24 20.32 9.53
C ALA A 100 -4.16 20.28 10.62
N ALA A 101 -4.00 21.42 11.29
CA ALA A 101 -3.10 21.64 12.42
C ALA A 101 -3.51 20.81 13.66
#